data_AF-A0AAV9H436-F1
#
_entry.id   AF-A0AAV9H436-F1
#
_cell.length_a   1.000
_cell.length_b   1.000
_cell.length_c   1.000
_cell.angle_alpha   90.00
_cell.angle_beta   90.00
_cell.angle_gamma   90.00
#
_symmetry.space_group_name_H-M   'P 1'
#
loop_
_entity.id
_entity.type
_entity.pdbx_description
1 polymer ?
#
loop_
_entity_poly.entity_id
_entity_poly.type
_entity_poly.pdbx_seq_one_letter_code
_entity_poly.pdbx_strand_id
1 'polypeptide(L)'
;MHPMTASAHRQAWRKLAASTLRNLPRSSIRPPTAHCGLVFRRNASSSARLWSQQQKVNPAARPTKLPTSNTARRSYSSGAPPPKGNQNIKFWPFVAVIALGSGGYMLLVNRRKDMPAVPSAAGLAAPAKSTPTFSPKDVTVLFVLGGPGAGKGTQCARLVSEYGFTHLSAGDLLRAEQERPGSEFGELIKQCIKDGAIVPMEVTVQLLENAMTETIKNKHNAPKKFLIDGFPRKMDQAFKFEEVVCPARLVLFYDCPEAEMERRLMERGKTSGRADDNAESIRKRFRTFIETSMPVVDHYEKEGRVVKIDATPTPDSVFQTTRERLTKALGDKF
;
A
#
# COMPACT_ATOMS: atom_id res chain seq x y z
N MET A 1 22.89 -30.75 22.03
CA MET A 1 22.83 -29.54 21.17
C MET A 1 22.31 -28.39 22.00
N HIS A 2 23.01 -27.25 22.06
CA HIS A 2 22.61 -26.12 22.91
C HIS A 2 21.52 -25.25 22.27
N PRO A 3 20.56 -24.71 23.04
CA PRO A 3 19.59 -23.75 22.53
C PRO A 3 20.24 -22.39 22.27
N MET A 4 20.00 -21.81 21.08
CA MET A 4 20.47 -20.45 20.78
C MET A 4 19.70 -19.42 21.60
N THR A 5 20.42 -18.46 22.17
CA THR A 5 19.86 -17.43 23.05
C THR A 5 19.26 -16.26 22.28
N ALA A 6 18.37 -15.50 22.93
CA ALA A 6 17.74 -14.27 22.41
C ALA A 6 18.70 -13.12 22.03
N SER A 7 20.01 -13.35 22.06
CA SER A 7 21.04 -12.47 21.48
C SER A 7 21.03 -12.55 19.94
N ALA A 8 20.91 -13.75 19.36
CA ALA A 8 20.93 -13.97 17.92
C ALA A 8 19.78 -13.24 17.21
N HIS A 9 18.57 -13.29 17.78
CA HIS A 9 17.39 -12.57 17.29
C HIS A 9 17.67 -11.06 17.17
N ARG A 10 18.26 -10.45 18.22
CA ARG A 10 18.58 -9.01 18.25
C ARG A 10 19.65 -8.58 17.24
N GLN A 11 20.55 -9.48 16.84
CA GLN A 11 21.57 -9.15 15.82
C GLN A 11 21.02 -9.16 14.38
N ALA A 12 20.05 -10.02 14.07
CA ALA A 12 19.41 -10.06 12.75
C ALA A 12 18.67 -8.74 12.45
N TRP A 13 17.80 -8.30 13.37
CA TRP A 13 17.04 -7.05 13.24
C TRP A 13 17.93 -5.80 13.18
N ARG A 14 19.04 -5.76 13.93
CA ARG A 14 20.02 -4.66 13.83
C ARG A 14 20.70 -4.55 12.46
N LYS A 15 20.95 -5.68 11.77
CA LYS A 15 21.51 -5.66 10.42
C LYS A 15 20.50 -5.11 9.40
N LEU A 16 19.21 -5.47 9.54
CA LEU A 16 18.12 -5.00 8.67
C LEU A 16 17.93 -3.47 8.76
N ALA A 17 17.86 -2.93 9.97
CA ALA A 17 17.75 -1.47 10.18
C ALA A 17 18.96 -0.69 9.62
N ALA A 18 20.15 -1.31 9.61
CA ALA A 18 21.38 -0.71 9.11
C ALA A 18 21.59 -0.87 7.59
N SER A 19 20.83 -1.69 6.87
CA SER A 19 20.86 -1.74 5.40
C SER A 19 20.02 -0.64 4.77
N THR A 20 18.87 -0.29 5.38
CA THR A 20 17.93 0.73 4.86
C THR A 20 18.50 2.15 4.86
N LEU A 21 19.54 2.42 5.66
CA LEU A 21 20.19 3.73 5.79
C LEU A 21 21.43 3.94 4.91
N ARG A 22 21.88 2.94 4.12
CA ARG A 22 23.17 2.99 3.42
C ARG A 22 23.13 3.44 1.95
N ASN A 23 21.95 3.55 1.35
CA ASN A 23 21.79 3.92 -0.06
C ASN A 23 21.18 5.32 -0.25
N LEU A 24 21.87 6.35 0.25
CA LEU A 24 21.64 7.75 -0.11
C LEU A 24 22.94 8.36 -0.69
N PRO A 25 22.92 8.97 -1.88
CA PRO A 25 24.12 9.58 -2.46
C PRO A 25 24.52 10.84 -1.68
N ARG A 26 25.77 10.91 -1.24
CA ARG A 26 26.35 12.12 -0.65
C ARG A 26 26.74 13.10 -1.76
N SER A 27 25.95 14.16 -1.97
CA SER A 27 26.40 15.34 -2.72
C SER A 27 27.11 16.33 -1.79
N SER A 28 28.17 16.96 -2.28
CA SER A 28 29.06 17.82 -1.51
C SER A 28 28.63 19.29 -1.54
N ILE A 29 28.29 19.87 -0.39
CA ILE A 29 28.19 21.32 -0.22
C ILE A 29 28.90 21.70 1.09
N ARG A 30 29.86 22.64 1.03
CA ARG A 30 30.56 23.19 2.20
C ARG A 30 29.71 24.33 2.81
N PRO A 31 29.74 24.56 4.13
CA PRO A 31 29.06 25.68 4.74
C PRO A 31 29.84 27.00 4.55
N PRO A 32 29.19 28.14 4.33
CA PRO A 32 29.80 29.45 4.52
C PRO A 32 29.78 29.85 6.00
N THR A 33 30.85 30.49 6.44
CA THR A 33 31.03 31.04 7.79
C THR A 33 30.19 32.29 8.04
N ALA A 34 29.76 32.49 9.29
CA ALA A 34 29.10 33.72 9.71
C ALA A 34 30.08 34.91 9.78
N HIS A 35 29.60 36.11 9.44
CA HIS A 35 30.17 37.35 9.96
C HIS A 35 29.05 38.37 10.25
N CYS A 36 29.10 38.93 11.46
CA CYS A 36 28.24 40.02 11.91
C CYS A 36 28.84 41.37 11.48
N GLY A 37 28.00 42.35 11.13
CA GLY A 37 28.45 43.67 10.69
C GLY A 37 27.30 44.68 10.63
N LEU A 38 27.08 45.40 11.73
CA LEU A 38 26.00 46.37 11.89
C LEU A 38 26.49 47.78 11.50
N VAL A 39 25.93 48.42 10.47
CA VAL A 39 26.08 49.87 10.24
C VAL A 39 24.76 50.50 9.78
N PHE A 40 24.48 51.69 10.30
CA PHE A 40 23.23 52.43 10.21
C PHE A 40 23.50 53.76 9.48
N ARG A 41 22.72 54.15 8.45
CA ARG A 41 22.28 55.57 8.22
C ARG A 41 21.37 55.80 7.00
N ARG A 42 20.72 56.97 7.04
CA ARG A 42 19.61 57.49 6.21
C ARG A 42 20.07 58.26 4.96
N ASN A 43 19.27 58.23 3.90
CA ASN A 43 18.56 59.37 3.26
C ASN A 43 17.86 58.83 1.98
N ALA A 44 16.59 59.09 1.62
CA ALA A 44 15.71 60.27 1.65
C ALA A 44 15.83 61.18 0.39
N SER A 45 14.66 61.46 -0.23
CA SER A 45 14.40 62.40 -1.36
C SER A 45 15.01 62.07 -2.74
N SER A 46 14.42 62.38 -3.90
CA SER A 46 13.04 62.80 -4.26
C SER A 46 12.86 62.78 -5.80
N SER A 47 11.62 62.63 -6.29
CA SER A 47 11.05 63.19 -7.56
C SER A 47 11.69 62.83 -8.93
N ALA A 48 11.00 62.84 -10.08
CA ALA A 48 9.56 62.78 -10.42
C ALA A 48 9.40 62.69 -11.97
N ARG A 49 8.15 62.55 -12.44
CA ARG A 49 7.63 62.75 -13.83
C ARG A 49 7.79 61.55 -14.78
N LEU A 50 6.66 60.93 -15.17
CA LEU A 50 5.92 61.13 -16.44
C LEU A 50 6.71 60.54 -17.64
N TRP A 51 6.14 59.66 -18.45
CA TRP A 51 5.05 59.99 -19.39
C TRP A 51 3.76 59.17 -19.26
N SER A 52 2.66 59.78 -19.69
CA SER A 52 1.36 59.15 -19.90
C SER A 52 1.18 58.75 -21.38
N GLN A 53 0.48 57.64 -21.62
CA GLN A 53 -0.53 57.60 -22.68
C GLN A 53 -1.65 56.64 -22.32
N GLN A 54 -2.86 56.97 -22.78
CA GLN A 54 -4.12 56.54 -22.19
C GLN A 54 -5.21 56.48 -23.27
N GLN A 55 -5.96 55.38 -23.36
CA GLN A 55 -7.31 55.27 -23.93
C GLN A 55 -7.89 53.90 -23.49
N LYS A 56 -8.90 53.84 -22.60
CA LYS A 56 -10.37 53.92 -22.86
C LYS A 56 -10.90 52.67 -23.62
N VAL A 57 -11.74 51.74 -23.12
CA VAL A 57 -12.95 51.75 -22.23
C VAL A 57 -14.17 52.37 -22.97
N ASN A 58 -15.34 51.73 -23.18
CA ASN A 58 -16.02 50.49 -22.67
C ASN A 58 -17.11 50.02 -23.72
N PRO A 59 -18.22 49.26 -23.45
CA PRO A 59 -18.53 48.09 -22.60
C PRO A 59 -19.45 46.98 -23.27
N ALA A 60 -19.82 45.96 -22.45
CA ALA A 60 -21.13 45.26 -22.39
C ALA A 60 -21.54 44.12 -23.37
N ALA A 61 -21.68 42.90 -22.82
CA ALA A 61 -22.85 42.01 -22.98
C ALA A 61 -22.87 40.87 -21.92
N ARG A 62 -24.07 40.42 -21.51
CA ARG A 62 -24.41 39.23 -20.68
C ARG A 62 -25.76 38.69 -21.21
N PRO A 63 -26.26 37.51 -20.83
CA PRO A 63 -25.65 36.33 -20.19
C PRO A 63 -25.90 35.02 -20.99
N THR A 64 -25.42 33.85 -20.53
CA THR A 64 -26.27 32.63 -20.37
C THR A 64 -25.54 31.39 -19.80
N LYS A 65 -26.29 30.65 -18.95
CA LYS A 65 -26.32 29.19 -18.70
C LYS A 65 -25.07 28.45 -18.16
N LEU A 66 -25.25 27.86 -16.98
CA LEU A 66 -24.46 26.74 -16.46
C LEU A 66 -24.64 25.47 -17.33
N PRO A 67 -23.61 24.61 -17.44
CA PRO A 67 -23.80 23.17 -17.62
C PRO A 67 -23.86 22.45 -16.25
N THR A 68 -24.76 21.49 -16.16
CA THR A 68 -25.06 20.67 -14.98
C THR A 68 -23.99 19.63 -14.66
N SER A 69 -23.98 19.16 -13.41
CA SER A 69 -23.20 18.00 -12.97
C SER A 69 -23.50 16.76 -13.83
N ASN A 70 -22.49 16.24 -14.52
CA ASN A 70 -22.62 14.99 -15.27
C ASN A 70 -21.84 13.90 -14.54
N THR A 71 -22.55 13.05 -13.79
CA THR A 71 -21.99 11.85 -13.14
C THR A 71 -21.57 10.84 -14.20
N ALA A 72 -20.30 10.86 -14.57
CA ALA A 72 -19.72 9.91 -15.50
C ALA A 72 -19.84 8.47 -14.95
N ARG A 73 -20.81 7.72 -15.46
CA ARG A 73 -20.85 6.26 -15.29
C ARG A 73 -19.57 5.67 -15.88
N ARG A 74 -18.77 4.99 -15.05
CA ARG A 74 -17.63 4.18 -15.53
C ARG A 74 -18.19 3.07 -16.42
N SER A 75 -17.78 3.03 -17.68
CA SER A 75 -18.14 1.96 -18.61
C SER A 75 -16.97 0.97 -18.71
N TYR A 76 -17.19 -0.25 -18.24
CA TYR A 76 -16.27 -1.36 -18.51
C TYR A 76 -16.75 -2.06 -19.78
N SER A 77 -15.83 -2.27 -20.72
CA SER A 77 -16.15 -2.92 -22.01
C SER A 77 -16.63 -4.35 -21.77
N SER A 78 -17.91 -4.60 -22.02
CA SER A 78 -18.49 -5.94 -22.03
C SER A 78 -18.48 -6.49 -23.45
N GLY A 79 -17.85 -7.65 -23.63
CA GLY A 79 -17.84 -8.35 -24.91
C GLY A 79 -19.23 -8.80 -25.34
N ALA A 80 -19.41 -9.02 -26.65
CA ALA A 80 -20.70 -9.38 -27.24
C ALA A 80 -21.23 -10.75 -26.72
N PRO A 81 -22.56 -10.93 -26.62
CA PRO A 81 -23.15 -12.20 -26.21
C PRO A 81 -23.02 -13.28 -27.29
N PRO A 82 -22.86 -14.57 -26.92
CA PRO A 82 -22.78 -15.67 -27.90
C PRO A 82 -24.16 -15.97 -28.54
N PRO A 83 -24.18 -16.51 -29.78
CA PRO A 83 -25.41 -16.79 -30.50
C PRO A 83 -26.18 -17.98 -29.91
N LYS A 84 -27.52 -17.93 -29.99
CA LYS A 84 -28.41 -19.02 -29.57
C LYS A 84 -28.44 -20.14 -30.63
N GLY A 85 -27.94 -21.32 -30.28
CA GLY A 85 -28.04 -22.56 -31.07
C GLY A 85 -28.81 -23.65 -30.31
N ASN A 86 -29.59 -24.46 -31.04
CA ASN A 86 -30.51 -25.43 -30.45
C ASN A 86 -29.79 -26.63 -29.80
N GLN A 87 -30.31 -27.10 -28.65
CA GLN A 87 -29.65 -28.07 -27.76
C GLN A 87 -30.01 -29.52 -28.09
N ASN A 88 -29.04 -30.43 -28.08
CA ASN A 88 -29.29 -31.87 -27.98
C ASN A 88 -28.07 -32.63 -27.38
N ILE A 89 -27.69 -32.28 -26.16
CA ILE A 89 -26.57 -32.91 -25.43
C ILE A 89 -27.09 -34.12 -24.64
N LYS A 90 -26.64 -35.33 -25.00
CA LYS A 90 -27.01 -36.58 -24.31
C LYS A 90 -26.34 -36.62 -22.92
N PHE A 91 -27.14 -36.61 -21.86
CA PHE A 91 -26.69 -36.36 -20.48
C PHE A 91 -25.92 -37.51 -19.78
N TRP A 92 -25.82 -38.68 -20.40
CA TRP A 92 -25.29 -39.89 -19.76
C TRP A 92 -23.78 -39.88 -19.39
N PRO A 93 -22.86 -39.20 -20.10
CA PRO A 93 -21.44 -39.18 -19.74
C PRO A 93 -21.16 -38.53 -18.38
N PHE A 94 -21.99 -37.58 -17.93
CA PHE A 94 -21.77 -36.85 -16.68
C PHE A 94 -22.10 -37.68 -15.43
N VAL A 95 -23.02 -38.64 -15.52
CA VAL A 95 -23.41 -39.49 -14.37
C VAL A 95 -22.28 -40.45 -13.98
N ALA A 96 -21.57 -41.02 -14.97
CA ALA A 96 -20.44 -41.92 -14.74
C ALA A 96 -19.26 -41.23 -14.03
N VAL A 97 -18.97 -39.96 -14.38
CA VAL A 97 -17.89 -39.18 -13.75
C VAL A 97 -18.23 -38.85 -12.29
N ILE A 98 -19.50 -38.53 -11.98
CA ILE A 98 -19.95 -38.26 -10.60
C ILE A 98 -19.88 -39.54 -9.74
N ALA A 99 -20.26 -40.70 -10.28
CA ALA A 99 -20.19 -41.98 -9.57
C ALA A 99 -18.73 -42.39 -9.25
N LEU A 100 -17.81 -42.29 -10.21
CA LEU A 100 -16.39 -42.58 -9.97
C LEU A 100 -15.73 -41.55 -9.03
N GLY A 101 -16.07 -40.26 -9.17
CA GLY A 101 -15.59 -39.20 -8.29
C GLY A 101 -16.02 -39.37 -6.84
N SER A 102 -17.27 -39.77 -6.59
CA SER A 102 -17.80 -39.99 -5.24
C SER A 102 -17.24 -41.27 -4.58
N GLY A 103 -17.01 -42.34 -5.34
CA GLY A 103 -16.30 -43.53 -4.86
C GLY A 103 -14.85 -43.24 -4.43
N GLY A 104 -14.09 -42.52 -5.28
CA GLY A 104 -12.73 -42.09 -4.95
C GLY A 104 -12.67 -41.13 -3.75
N TYR A 105 -13.65 -40.23 -3.64
CA TYR A 105 -13.79 -39.31 -2.50
C TYR A 105 -14.06 -40.07 -1.19
N MET A 106 -14.95 -41.06 -1.17
CA MET A 106 -15.21 -41.89 0.01
C MET A 106 -14.00 -42.74 0.42
N LEU A 107 -13.23 -43.25 -0.55
CA LEU A 107 -11.97 -43.96 -0.27
C LEU A 107 -10.92 -43.05 0.39
N LEU A 108 -10.81 -41.80 -0.09
CA LEU A 108 -9.94 -40.77 0.48
C LEU A 108 -10.38 -40.32 1.89
N VAL A 109 -11.69 -40.23 2.13
CA VAL A 109 -12.25 -39.89 3.45
C VAL A 109 -12.04 -41.02 4.46
N ASN A 110 -12.25 -42.28 4.09
CA ASN A 110 -12.00 -43.40 5.00
C ASN A 110 -10.52 -43.56 5.37
N ARG A 111 -9.57 -43.27 4.45
CA ARG A 111 -8.13 -43.23 4.78
C ARG A 111 -7.72 -42.12 5.76
N ARG A 112 -8.63 -41.22 6.18
CA ARG A 112 -8.39 -40.27 7.28
C ARG A 112 -8.63 -40.84 8.67
N LYS A 113 -9.26 -42.01 8.81
CA LYS A 113 -9.48 -42.62 10.15
C LYS A 113 -8.19 -43.15 10.78
N ASP A 114 -7.23 -43.59 9.96
CA ASP A 114 -6.00 -44.24 10.42
C ASP A 114 -4.73 -43.37 10.23
N MET A 115 -4.89 -42.09 9.87
CA MET A 115 -3.78 -41.13 9.94
C MET A 115 -3.67 -40.58 11.36
N PRO A 116 -2.46 -40.49 11.95
CA PRO A 116 -2.29 -39.71 13.17
C PRO A 116 -2.75 -38.28 12.88
N ALA A 117 -3.51 -37.71 13.81
CA ALA A 117 -4.07 -36.37 13.63
C ALA A 117 -2.95 -35.38 13.31
N VAL A 118 -3.02 -34.73 12.14
CA VAL A 118 -2.29 -33.49 11.91
C VAL A 118 -2.67 -32.56 13.07
N PRO A 119 -1.71 -31.98 13.82
CA PRO A 119 -2.05 -31.12 14.94
C PRO A 119 -2.96 -30.01 14.44
N SER A 120 -4.19 -30.03 14.94
CA SER A 120 -5.18 -29.00 14.65
C SER A 120 -4.59 -27.64 15.00
N ALA A 121 -4.91 -26.60 14.21
CA ALA A 121 -4.57 -25.21 14.52
C ALA A 121 -5.29 -24.66 15.77
N ALA A 122 -5.85 -25.54 16.62
CA ALA A 122 -6.36 -25.28 17.96
C ALA A 122 -5.34 -24.66 18.94
N GLY A 123 -4.06 -24.56 18.56
CA GLY A 123 -3.02 -23.85 19.32
C GLY A 123 -2.89 -22.34 19.02
N LEU A 124 -3.56 -21.80 18.00
CA LEU A 124 -3.41 -20.40 17.55
C LEU A 124 -4.66 -19.53 17.73
N ALA A 125 -5.64 -19.98 18.52
CA ALA A 125 -6.71 -19.12 19.00
C ALA A 125 -6.16 -18.12 20.05
N ALA A 126 -5.52 -17.05 19.57
CA ALA A 126 -5.21 -15.91 20.43
C ALA A 126 -6.50 -15.42 21.12
N PRO A 127 -6.46 -15.08 22.42
CA PRO A 127 -7.66 -14.63 23.14
C PRO A 127 -8.27 -13.42 22.42
N ALA A 128 -9.59 -13.40 22.30
CA ALA A 128 -10.30 -12.33 21.61
C ALA A 128 -9.99 -10.98 22.29
N LYS A 129 -9.15 -10.16 21.65
CA LYS A 129 -8.80 -8.82 22.13
C LYS A 129 -10.05 -7.95 22.05
N SER A 130 -10.59 -7.54 23.20
CA SER A 130 -11.77 -6.66 23.28
C SER A 130 -11.49 -5.21 22.83
N THR A 131 -10.21 -4.85 22.65
CA THR A 131 -9.75 -3.53 22.23
C THR A 131 -8.54 -3.67 21.30
N PRO A 132 -8.36 -2.77 20.30
CA PRO A 132 -7.16 -2.74 19.48
C PRO A 132 -5.89 -2.55 20.31
N THR A 133 -4.77 -3.10 19.83
CA THR A 133 -3.45 -3.01 20.47
C THR A 133 -2.95 -1.56 20.59
N PHE A 134 -3.36 -0.68 19.68
CA PHE A 134 -3.04 0.74 19.68
C PHE A 134 -4.29 1.60 19.59
N SER A 135 -4.32 2.64 20.43
CA SER A 135 -5.35 3.68 20.39
C SER A 135 -5.09 4.66 19.23
N PRO A 136 -6.12 5.01 18.42
CA PRO A 136 -5.98 5.98 17.33
C PRO A 136 -5.78 7.43 17.81
N LYS A 137 -5.84 7.69 19.12
CA LYS A 137 -5.42 8.97 19.73
C LYS A 137 -3.90 9.05 19.89
N ASP A 138 -3.26 7.90 20.05
CA ASP A 138 -1.84 7.76 20.37
C ASP A 138 -1.00 7.36 19.15
N VAL A 139 -1.60 6.64 18.21
CA VAL A 139 -0.94 6.12 17.00
C VAL A 139 -1.74 6.52 15.77
N THR A 140 -1.10 7.19 14.81
CA THR A 140 -1.70 7.54 13.52
C THR A 140 -1.29 6.50 12.48
N VAL A 141 -2.25 5.77 11.92
CA VAL A 141 -2.03 4.84 10.80
C VAL A 141 -2.61 5.39 9.51
N LEU A 142 -1.83 5.43 8.44
CA LEU A 142 -2.31 5.62 7.07
C LEU A 142 -2.08 4.33 6.28
N PHE A 143 -3.12 3.76 5.69
CA PHE A 143 -2.95 2.71 4.68
C PHE A 143 -2.51 3.35 3.37
N VAL A 144 -1.46 2.83 2.74
CA VAL A 144 -0.97 3.33 1.45
C VAL A 144 -1.28 2.29 0.37
N LEU A 145 -2.30 2.57 -0.43
CA LEU A 145 -2.87 1.69 -1.44
C LEU A 145 -2.62 2.21 -2.85
N GLY A 146 -2.84 1.34 -3.84
CA GLY A 146 -2.45 1.56 -5.24
C GLY A 146 -1.92 0.27 -5.84
N GLY A 147 -2.00 0.12 -7.17
CA GLY A 147 -1.56 -1.11 -7.84
C GLY A 147 -0.05 -1.40 -7.72
N PRO A 148 0.40 -2.60 -8.12
CA PRO A 148 1.82 -2.88 -8.23
C PRO A 148 2.44 -1.92 -9.25
N GLY A 149 3.56 -1.25 -8.93
CA GLY A 149 4.17 -0.27 -9.83
C GLY A 149 3.68 1.18 -9.68
N ALA A 150 2.58 1.44 -8.96
CA ALA A 150 2.01 2.78 -8.76
C ALA A 150 2.88 3.81 -7.98
N GLY A 151 4.14 3.49 -7.63
CA GLY A 151 5.07 4.44 -6.99
C GLY A 151 4.96 4.58 -5.47
N LYS A 152 4.08 3.83 -4.80
CA LYS A 152 3.82 3.89 -3.33
C LYS A 152 5.08 4.02 -2.47
N GLY A 153 6.05 3.09 -2.62
CA GLY A 153 7.27 3.08 -1.81
C GLY A 153 8.14 4.34 -1.99
N THR A 154 8.21 4.88 -3.22
CA THR A 154 8.90 6.15 -3.51
C THR A 154 8.27 7.31 -2.74
N GLN A 155 6.93 7.37 -2.70
CA GLN A 155 6.19 8.41 -1.99
C GLN A 155 6.26 8.22 -0.47
N CYS A 156 6.22 6.97 0.01
CA CYS A 156 6.42 6.64 1.43
C CYS A 156 7.80 7.09 1.93
N ALA A 157 8.86 6.85 1.17
CA ALA A 157 10.21 7.28 1.53
C ALA A 157 10.31 8.80 1.75
N ARG A 158 9.59 9.59 0.96
CA ARG A 158 9.51 11.05 1.13
C ARG A 158 8.70 11.48 2.34
N LEU A 159 7.55 10.83 2.59
CA LEU A 159 6.76 11.08 3.80
C LEU A 159 7.52 10.70 5.08
N VAL A 160 8.39 9.67 5.03
CA VAL A 160 9.33 9.35 6.11
C VAL A 160 10.33 10.50 6.32
N SER A 161 10.99 10.98 5.26
CA SER A 161 12.03 12.01 5.38
C SER A 161 11.51 13.41 5.74
N GLU A 162 10.34 13.80 5.20
CA GLU A 162 9.81 15.16 5.36
C GLU A 162 8.82 15.30 6.55
N TYR A 163 8.13 14.21 6.93
CA TYR A 163 7.05 14.24 7.95
C TYR A 163 7.26 13.29 9.14
N GLY A 164 8.37 12.54 9.17
CA GLY A 164 8.73 11.69 10.32
C GLY A 164 7.86 10.45 10.51
N PHE A 165 7.15 10.00 9.47
CA PHE A 165 6.45 8.71 9.48
C PHE A 165 7.44 7.55 9.62
N THR A 166 6.97 6.41 10.13
CA THR A 166 7.61 5.11 9.91
C THR A 166 6.88 4.36 8.79
N HIS A 167 7.61 3.98 7.75
CA HIS A 167 7.09 3.15 6.65
C HIS A 167 7.27 1.67 6.97
N LEU A 168 6.18 0.91 6.87
CA LEU A 168 6.15 -0.54 6.94
C LEU A 168 5.50 -1.07 5.65
N SER A 169 6.28 -1.67 4.76
CA SER A 169 5.74 -2.33 3.56
C SER A 169 5.37 -3.78 3.90
N ALA A 170 4.09 -4.14 3.75
CA ALA A 170 3.65 -5.52 3.98
C ALA A 170 4.38 -6.50 3.04
N GLY A 171 4.71 -6.07 1.82
CA GLY A 171 5.49 -6.88 0.89
C GLY A 171 6.94 -7.14 1.34
N ASP A 172 7.58 -6.18 2.02
CA ASP A 172 8.94 -6.37 2.54
C ASP A 172 8.95 -7.21 3.80
N LEU A 173 7.96 -7.05 4.69
CA LEU A 173 7.76 -7.93 5.86
C LEU A 173 7.54 -9.38 5.43
N LEU A 174 6.70 -9.62 4.41
CA LEU A 174 6.47 -10.95 3.86
C LEU A 174 7.74 -11.55 3.24
N ARG A 175 8.53 -10.78 2.46
CA ARG A 175 9.83 -11.26 1.95
C ARG A 175 10.83 -11.59 3.05
N ALA A 176 10.92 -10.75 4.09
CA ALA A 176 11.79 -11.01 5.23
C ALA A 176 11.38 -12.28 6.00
N GLU A 177 10.08 -12.51 6.19
CA GLU A 177 9.56 -13.74 6.81
C GLU A 177 9.77 -14.97 5.92
N GLN A 178 9.64 -14.83 4.60
CA GLN A 178 9.94 -15.87 3.61
C GLN A 178 11.40 -16.36 3.70
N GLU A 179 12.34 -15.42 3.90
CA GLU A 179 13.77 -15.68 3.99
C GLU A 179 14.24 -16.07 5.41
N ARG A 180 13.36 -15.99 6.42
CA ARG A 180 13.71 -16.24 7.82
C ARG A 180 13.95 -17.74 8.07
N PRO A 181 15.15 -18.15 8.53
CA PRO A 181 15.43 -19.55 8.86
C PRO A 181 14.46 -20.08 9.93
N GLY A 182 13.86 -21.24 9.68
CA GLY A 182 12.85 -21.83 10.55
C GLY A 182 11.51 -21.07 10.59
N SER A 183 11.15 -20.31 9.56
CA SER A 183 9.77 -19.84 9.39
C SER A 183 8.83 -20.97 9.01
N GLU A 184 7.76 -21.15 9.78
CA GLU A 184 6.64 -22.05 9.46
C GLU A 184 5.80 -21.53 8.27
N PHE A 185 5.89 -20.23 7.96
CA PHE A 185 5.13 -19.59 6.87
C PHE A 185 5.96 -19.38 5.60
N GLY A 186 7.26 -19.69 5.61
CA GLY A 186 8.19 -19.29 4.55
C GLY A 186 7.78 -19.76 3.15
N GLU A 187 7.50 -21.06 2.99
CA GLU A 187 7.11 -21.63 1.69
C GLU A 187 5.69 -21.20 1.26
N LEU A 188 4.76 -21.02 2.21
CA LEU A 188 3.42 -20.48 1.96
C LEU A 188 3.51 -19.06 1.37
N ILE A 189 4.30 -18.18 2.00
CA ILE A 189 4.49 -16.80 1.55
C ILE A 189 5.15 -16.77 0.17
N LYS A 190 6.18 -17.60 -0.05
CA LYS A 190 6.87 -17.75 -1.33
C LYS A 190 5.92 -18.13 -2.47
N GLN A 191 5.05 -19.11 -2.24
CA GLN A 191 4.07 -19.53 -3.24
C GLN A 191 3.04 -18.43 -3.52
N CYS A 192 2.50 -17.77 -2.48
CA CYS A 192 1.58 -16.65 -2.64
C CYS A 192 2.20 -15.48 -3.43
N ILE A 193 3.45 -15.10 -3.13
CA ILE A 193 4.16 -14.03 -3.85
C ILE A 193 4.38 -14.39 -5.32
N LYS A 194 4.80 -15.63 -5.61
CA LYS A 194 5.01 -16.13 -6.98
C LYS A 194 3.73 -16.09 -7.81
N ASP A 195 2.61 -16.50 -7.22
CA ASP A 195 1.29 -16.53 -7.87
C ASP A 195 0.57 -15.18 -7.87
N GLY A 196 1.12 -14.15 -7.21
CA GLY A 196 0.47 -12.86 -7.02
C GLY A 196 -0.74 -12.90 -6.07
N ALA A 197 -0.94 -14.02 -5.36
CA ALA A 197 -2.07 -14.27 -4.47
C ALA A 197 -1.93 -13.54 -3.13
N ILE A 198 -3.04 -13.47 -2.39
CA ILE A 198 -3.10 -12.86 -1.06
C ILE A 198 -2.68 -13.89 -0.01
N VAL A 199 -1.60 -13.59 0.73
CA VAL A 199 -1.16 -14.34 1.91
C VAL A 199 -2.28 -14.29 2.97
N PRO A 200 -2.52 -15.38 3.75
CA PRO A 200 -3.52 -15.39 4.81
C PRO A 200 -3.45 -14.17 5.74
N MET A 201 -4.63 -13.76 6.19
CA MET A 201 -4.86 -12.53 6.94
C MET A 201 -4.04 -12.50 8.23
N GLU A 202 -4.10 -13.61 8.98
CA GLU A 202 -3.50 -13.78 10.31
C GLU A 202 -1.99 -13.54 10.26
N VAL A 203 -1.31 -14.15 9.29
CA VAL A 203 0.14 -13.99 9.06
C VAL A 203 0.48 -12.52 8.79
N THR A 204 -0.27 -11.87 7.88
CA THR A 204 0.04 -10.50 7.45
C THR A 204 -0.25 -9.48 8.57
N VAL A 205 -1.37 -9.64 9.28
CA VAL A 205 -1.73 -8.78 10.43
C VAL A 205 -0.75 -8.95 11.58
N GLN A 206 -0.36 -10.19 11.92
CA GLN A 206 0.60 -10.45 13.00
C GLN A 206 2.00 -9.86 12.70
N LEU A 207 2.49 -10.00 11.47
CA LEU A 207 3.77 -9.39 11.05
C LEU A 207 3.74 -7.86 11.17
N LEU A 208 2.63 -7.22 10.79
CA LEU A 208 2.46 -5.78 10.91
C LEU A 208 2.34 -5.34 12.38
N GLU A 209 1.55 -6.03 13.22
CA GLU A 209 1.41 -5.74 14.64
C GLU A 209 2.77 -5.84 15.36
N ASN A 210 3.55 -6.88 15.07
CA ASN A 210 4.89 -7.08 15.61
C ASN A 210 5.83 -5.93 15.19
N ALA A 211 5.88 -5.59 13.90
CA ALA A 211 6.74 -4.52 13.38
C ALA A 211 6.38 -3.14 13.96
N MET A 212 5.09 -2.83 14.13
CA MET A 212 4.64 -1.61 14.82
C MET A 212 5.05 -1.61 16.29
N THR A 213 4.82 -2.72 17.00
CA THR A 213 5.18 -2.91 18.41
C THR A 213 6.67 -2.72 18.65
N GLU A 214 7.52 -3.36 17.84
CA GLU A 214 8.97 -3.22 17.92
C GLU A 214 9.43 -1.80 17.59
N THR A 215 8.83 -1.15 16.58
CA THR A 215 9.14 0.25 16.24
C THR A 215 8.87 1.17 17.44
N ILE A 216 7.70 1.06 18.07
CA ILE A 216 7.30 1.90 19.20
C ILE A 216 8.20 1.65 20.42
N LYS A 217 8.55 0.39 20.70
CA LYS A 217 9.48 0.02 21.78
C LYS A 217 10.90 0.55 21.54
N ASN A 218 11.39 0.51 20.31
CA ASN A 218 12.76 0.90 19.99
C ASN A 218 12.95 2.42 19.81
N LYS A 219 11.87 3.16 19.49
CA LYS A 219 11.90 4.62 19.24
C LYS A 219 11.18 5.40 20.34
N HIS A 220 11.74 5.41 21.54
CA HIS A 220 11.27 6.29 22.62
C HIS A 220 11.19 7.76 22.14
N ASN A 221 10.07 8.44 22.44
CA ASN A 221 9.75 9.82 22.08
C ASN A 221 9.66 10.15 20.57
N ALA A 222 9.63 9.17 19.67
CA ALA A 222 9.36 9.42 18.25
C ALA A 222 7.86 9.60 17.96
N PRO A 223 7.47 10.34 16.89
CA PRO A 223 6.10 10.38 16.41
C PRO A 223 5.60 8.97 16.06
N LYS A 224 4.48 8.55 16.66
CA LYS A 224 3.85 7.24 16.42
C LYS A 224 2.98 7.29 15.15
N LYS A 225 3.56 7.71 14.04
CA LYS A 225 2.91 7.85 12.73
C LYS A 225 3.39 6.75 11.79
N PHE A 226 2.47 5.99 11.19
CA PHE A 226 2.77 4.81 10.37
C PHE A 226 2.17 4.91 8.96
N LEU A 227 2.98 4.56 7.96
CA LEU A 227 2.56 4.31 6.59
C LEU A 227 2.59 2.80 6.36
N ILE A 228 1.42 2.19 6.24
CA ILE A 228 1.26 0.76 6.02
C ILE A 228 1.08 0.54 4.52
N ASP A 229 2.17 0.21 3.82
CA ASP A 229 2.24 0.17 2.36
C ASP A 229 1.88 -1.21 1.80
N GLY A 230 0.96 -1.20 0.84
CA GLY A 230 0.53 -2.40 0.14
C GLY A 230 -0.32 -3.35 0.99
N PHE A 231 -0.95 -2.83 2.05
CA PHE A 231 -1.93 -3.48 2.91
C PHE A 231 -2.97 -2.44 3.37
N PRO A 232 -4.25 -2.82 3.58
CA PRO A 232 -4.85 -4.13 3.33
C PRO A 232 -5.10 -4.38 1.83
N ARG A 233 -5.06 -5.66 1.41
CA ARG A 233 -5.32 -6.07 0.01
C ARG A 233 -6.64 -6.81 -0.19
N LYS A 234 -7.38 -7.04 0.90
CA LYS A 234 -8.66 -7.73 0.94
C LYS A 234 -9.46 -7.21 2.15
N MET A 235 -10.78 -7.31 2.11
CA MET A 235 -11.66 -6.73 3.14
C MET A 235 -11.50 -7.34 4.53
N ASP A 236 -11.23 -8.64 4.63
CA ASP A 236 -10.98 -9.33 5.90
C ASP A 236 -9.74 -8.75 6.61
N GLN A 237 -8.64 -8.59 5.88
CA GLN A 237 -7.42 -7.93 6.36
C GLN A 237 -7.67 -6.51 6.89
N ALA A 238 -8.53 -5.74 6.20
CA ALA A 238 -8.87 -4.39 6.61
C ALA A 238 -9.60 -4.38 7.95
N PHE A 239 -10.71 -5.11 8.05
CA PHE A 239 -11.50 -5.21 9.28
C PHE A 239 -10.69 -5.75 10.44
N LYS A 240 -9.91 -6.83 10.23
CA LYS A 240 -9.17 -7.45 11.32
C LYS A 240 -8.06 -6.55 11.85
N PHE A 241 -7.38 -5.79 11.00
CA PHE A 241 -6.38 -4.82 11.43
C PHE A 241 -6.99 -3.68 12.25
N GLU A 242 -8.13 -3.12 11.83
CA GLU A 242 -8.81 -2.06 12.60
C GLU A 242 -9.37 -2.58 13.93
N GLU A 243 -9.84 -3.83 13.97
CA GLU A 243 -10.33 -4.53 15.17
C GLU A 243 -9.21 -4.79 16.20
N VAL A 244 -8.08 -5.38 15.80
CA VAL A 244 -7.08 -5.91 16.77
C VAL A 244 -5.77 -5.12 16.85
N VAL A 245 -5.44 -4.33 15.84
CA VAL A 245 -4.18 -3.57 15.78
C VAL A 245 -4.43 -2.09 16.02
N CYS A 246 -5.05 -1.39 15.07
CA CYS A 246 -5.32 0.04 15.15
C CYS A 246 -6.31 0.46 14.04
N PRO A 247 -7.40 1.19 14.36
CA PRO A 247 -8.17 1.90 13.34
C PRO A 247 -7.28 2.86 12.54
N ALA A 248 -7.42 2.86 11.22
CA ALA A 248 -6.69 3.76 10.34
C ALA A 248 -7.28 5.18 10.38
N ARG A 249 -6.42 6.18 10.21
CA ARG A 249 -6.85 7.58 10.08
C ARG A 249 -7.49 7.83 8.71
N LEU A 250 -6.86 7.33 7.64
CA LEU A 250 -7.34 7.35 6.25
C LEU A 250 -6.54 6.37 5.36
N VAL A 251 -7.02 6.20 4.13
CA VAL A 251 -6.33 5.54 3.02
C VAL A 251 -5.73 6.60 2.09
N LEU A 252 -4.43 6.53 1.84
CA LEU A 252 -3.75 7.27 0.79
C LEU A 252 -3.68 6.39 -0.47
N PHE A 253 -4.46 6.72 -1.48
CA PHE A 253 -4.63 5.89 -2.68
C PHE A 253 -3.92 6.51 -3.90
N TYR A 254 -2.88 5.82 -4.39
CA TYR A 254 -2.17 6.15 -5.62
C TYR A 254 -2.83 5.45 -6.82
N ASP A 255 -3.64 6.20 -7.55
CA ASP A 255 -4.28 5.74 -8.77
C ASP A 255 -3.32 5.86 -9.95
N CYS A 256 -3.20 4.80 -10.75
CA CYS A 256 -2.22 4.72 -11.82
C CYS A 256 -2.77 3.80 -12.93
N PRO A 257 -2.78 4.21 -14.21
CA PRO A 257 -3.16 3.36 -15.33
C PRO A 257 -2.28 2.11 -15.42
N GLU A 258 -2.90 0.98 -15.79
CA GLU A 258 -2.22 -0.32 -15.87
C GLU A 258 -0.97 -0.30 -16.76
N ALA A 259 -1.04 0.35 -17.93
CA ALA A 259 0.09 0.48 -18.85
C ALA A 259 1.32 1.19 -18.24
N GLU A 260 1.11 2.24 -17.43
CA GLU A 260 2.20 2.96 -16.77
C GLU A 260 2.74 2.15 -15.58
N MET A 261 1.87 1.42 -14.87
CA MET A 261 2.30 0.46 -13.85
C MET A 261 3.12 -0.68 -14.45
N GLU A 262 2.71 -1.26 -15.59
CA GLU A 262 3.41 -2.35 -16.28
C GLU A 262 4.79 -1.88 -16.72
N ARG A 263 4.88 -0.71 -17.39
CA ARG A 263 6.14 -0.08 -17.77
C ARG A 263 7.08 0.08 -16.59
N ARG A 264 6.60 0.59 -15.44
CA ARG A 264 7.39 0.74 -14.21
C ARG A 264 7.84 -0.59 -13.61
N LEU A 265 7.00 -1.63 -13.67
CA LEU A 265 7.34 -2.96 -13.17
C LEU A 265 8.41 -3.64 -14.04
N MET A 266 8.31 -3.52 -15.37
CA MET A 266 9.29 -4.08 -16.31
C MET A 266 10.68 -3.43 -16.14
N GLU A 267 10.77 -2.11 -15.97
CA GLU A 267 12.05 -1.46 -15.65
C GLU A 267 12.61 -1.85 -14.27
N ARG A 268 11.73 -2.08 -13.27
CA ARG A 268 12.15 -2.54 -11.95
C ARG A 268 12.63 -4.00 -11.98
N GLY A 269 12.05 -4.86 -12.81
CA GLY A 269 12.48 -6.25 -13.00
C GLY A 269 13.94 -6.33 -13.46
N LYS A 270 14.36 -5.44 -14.37
CA LYS A 270 15.76 -5.36 -14.87
C LYS A 270 16.81 -5.01 -13.80
N THR A 271 16.40 -4.37 -12.70
CA THR A 271 17.33 -3.69 -11.76
C THR A 271 17.25 -4.19 -10.33
N SER A 272 16.13 -4.79 -9.90
CA SER A 272 15.86 -5.06 -8.47
C SER A 272 16.03 -6.52 -8.03
N GLY A 273 16.21 -7.47 -8.96
CA GLY A 273 16.29 -8.90 -8.64
C GLY A 273 14.97 -9.52 -8.14
N ARG A 274 13.84 -8.82 -8.24
CA ARG A 274 12.53 -9.30 -7.78
C ARG A 274 11.96 -10.37 -8.72
N ALA A 275 11.89 -11.61 -8.23
CA ALA A 275 11.35 -12.74 -8.98
C ALA A 275 9.87 -12.57 -9.42
N ASP A 276 9.08 -11.75 -8.70
CA ASP A 276 7.66 -11.46 -8.99
C ASP A 276 7.44 -10.33 -10.02
N ASP A 277 8.52 -9.69 -10.52
CA ASP A 277 8.47 -8.64 -11.55
C ASP A 277 8.73 -9.21 -12.97
N ASN A 278 8.05 -10.31 -13.30
CA ASN A 278 7.98 -10.91 -14.64
C ASN A 278 6.57 -10.77 -15.24
N ALA A 279 6.43 -10.83 -16.58
CA ALA A 279 5.17 -10.53 -17.27
C ALA A 279 3.96 -11.39 -16.82
N GLU A 280 4.18 -12.66 -16.48
CA GLU A 280 3.10 -13.54 -16.01
C GLU A 280 2.64 -13.12 -14.59
N SER A 281 3.59 -12.96 -13.66
CA SER A 281 3.31 -12.53 -12.29
C SER A 281 2.73 -11.10 -12.23
N ILE A 282 3.18 -10.19 -13.10
CA ILE A 282 2.63 -8.83 -13.22
C ILE A 282 1.12 -8.87 -13.54
N ARG A 283 0.71 -9.66 -14.55
CA ARG A 283 -0.71 -9.82 -14.91
C ARG A 283 -1.55 -10.42 -13.78
N LYS A 284 -1.03 -11.43 -13.06
CA LYS A 284 -1.70 -12.00 -11.88
C LYS A 284 -1.90 -10.94 -10.78
N ARG A 285 -0.88 -10.11 -10.53
CA ARG A 285 -0.91 -9.03 -9.52
C ARG A 285 -1.86 -7.89 -9.91
N PHE A 286 -2.00 -7.54 -11.18
CA PHE A 286 -3.03 -6.58 -11.63
C PHE A 286 -4.43 -7.14 -11.43
N ARG A 287 -4.69 -8.38 -11.87
CA ARG A 287 -5.98 -9.03 -11.65
C ARG A 287 -6.36 -9.06 -10.17
N THR A 288 -5.46 -9.55 -9.32
CA THR A 288 -5.69 -9.62 -7.87
C THR A 288 -5.92 -8.24 -7.26
N PHE A 289 -5.21 -7.21 -7.73
CA PHE A 289 -5.43 -5.84 -7.27
C PHE A 289 -6.84 -5.32 -7.61
N ILE A 290 -7.33 -5.54 -8.84
CA ILE A 290 -8.69 -5.15 -9.24
C ILE A 290 -9.77 -5.99 -8.53
N GLU A 291 -9.59 -7.31 -8.45
CA GLU A 291 -10.61 -8.22 -7.90
C GLU A 291 -10.69 -8.18 -6.37
N THR A 292 -9.58 -7.96 -5.66
CA THR A 292 -9.52 -8.08 -4.18
C THR A 292 -9.19 -6.78 -3.45
N SER A 293 -8.34 -5.92 -4.03
CA SER A 293 -7.84 -4.72 -3.37
C SER A 293 -8.63 -3.45 -3.69
N MET A 294 -9.17 -3.31 -4.92
CA MET A 294 -10.06 -2.18 -5.24
C MET A 294 -11.34 -2.14 -4.40
N PRO A 295 -12.02 -3.27 -4.07
CA PRO A 295 -13.15 -3.27 -3.13
C PRO A 295 -12.84 -2.65 -1.76
N VAL A 296 -11.57 -2.73 -1.30
CA VAL A 296 -11.10 -2.08 -0.08
C VAL A 296 -11.05 -0.56 -0.25
N VAL A 297 -10.53 -0.07 -1.37
CA VAL A 297 -10.52 1.37 -1.71
C VAL A 297 -11.95 1.88 -1.81
N ASP A 298 -12.84 1.18 -2.52
CA ASP A 298 -14.24 1.54 -2.68
C ASP A 298 -15.02 1.56 -1.35
N HIS A 299 -14.65 0.71 -0.39
CA HIS A 299 -15.21 0.72 0.96
C HIS A 299 -14.82 1.99 1.72
N TYR A 300 -13.53 2.29 1.85
CA TYR A 300 -13.06 3.50 2.53
C TYR A 300 -13.45 4.80 1.79
N GLU A 301 -13.65 4.76 0.47
CA GLU A 301 -14.12 5.92 -0.31
C GLU A 301 -15.57 6.28 0.06
N LYS A 302 -16.44 5.28 0.27
CA LYS A 302 -17.81 5.49 0.77
C LYS A 302 -17.86 6.07 2.18
N GLU A 303 -16.86 5.79 3.01
CA GLU A 303 -16.69 6.39 4.34
C GLU A 303 -16.07 7.80 4.31
N GLY A 304 -15.70 8.32 3.14
CA GLY A 304 -15.00 9.60 3.01
C GLY A 304 -13.55 9.57 3.51
N ARG A 305 -12.98 8.38 3.71
CA ARG A 305 -11.64 8.14 4.30
C ARG A 305 -10.55 7.89 3.25
N VAL A 306 -10.77 8.21 1.97
CA VAL A 306 -9.78 8.06 0.89
C VAL A 306 -9.24 9.40 0.41
N VAL A 307 -7.92 9.57 0.51
CA VAL A 307 -7.15 10.61 -0.18
C VAL A 307 -6.61 10.01 -1.48
N LYS A 308 -7.35 10.22 -2.57
CA LYS A 308 -6.96 9.81 -3.92
C LYS A 308 -5.96 10.80 -4.56
N ILE A 309 -4.88 10.26 -5.11
CA ILE A 309 -3.79 10.95 -5.81
C ILE A 309 -3.59 10.30 -7.19
N ASP A 310 -3.44 11.10 -8.24
CA ASP A 310 -2.96 10.64 -9.56
C ASP A 310 -1.44 10.39 -9.50
N ALA A 311 -1.03 9.17 -9.81
CA ALA A 311 0.36 8.73 -9.78
C ALA A 311 1.01 8.64 -11.17
N THR A 312 0.36 9.17 -12.23
CA THR A 312 0.96 9.30 -13.57
C THR A 312 2.09 10.33 -13.68
N PRO A 313 2.08 11.49 -12.99
CA PRO A 313 3.13 12.51 -13.14
C PRO A 313 4.50 12.09 -12.58
N THR A 314 5.47 13.00 -12.67
CA THR A 314 6.80 12.82 -12.07
C THR A 314 6.70 12.60 -10.55
N PRO A 315 7.65 11.88 -9.93
CA PRO A 315 7.63 11.62 -8.49
C PRO A 315 7.53 12.88 -7.61
N ASP A 316 8.07 14.01 -8.07
CA ASP A 316 7.98 15.31 -7.40
C ASP A 316 6.57 15.92 -7.48
N SER A 317 5.95 15.90 -8.67
CA SER A 317 4.58 16.38 -8.85
C SER A 317 3.58 15.54 -8.04
N VAL A 318 3.71 14.21 -8.08
CA VAL A 318 2.91 13.28 -7.27
C VAL A 318 3.08 13.54 -5.77
N PHE A 319 4.30 13.84 -5.32
CA PHE A 319 4.55 14.16 -3.91
C PHE A 319 3.97 15.52 -3.51
N GLN A 320 4.10 16.54 -4.36
CA GLN A 320 3.50 17.84 -4.10
C GLN A 320 1.98 17.74 -3.94
N THR A 321 1.29 17.01 -4.84
CA THR A 321 -0.14 16.74 -4.71
C THR A 321 -0.44 15.88 -3.49
N THR A 322 0.39 14.89 -3.15
CA THR A 322 0.27 14.11 -1.90
C THR A 322 0.25 15.03 -0.68
N ARG A 323 1.23 15.93 -0.57
CA ARG A 323 1.34 16.91 0.52
C ARG A 323 0.11 17.79 0.61
N GLU A 324 -0.27 18.46 -0.48
CA GLU A 324 -1.41 19.39 -0.51
C GLU A 324 -2.71 18.72 -0.07
N ARG A 325 -2.92 17.46 -0.48
CA ARG A 325 -4.13 16.69 -0.18
C ARG A 325 -4.13 16.14 1.25
N LEU A 326 -2.98 15.72 1.78
CA LEU A 326 -2.85 15.35 3.20
C LEU A 326 -2.97 16.56 4.13
N THR A 327 -2.37 17.71 3.79
CA THR A 327 -2.58 18.98 4.53
C THR A 327 -4.06 19.33 4.60
N LYS A 328 -4.80 19.21 3.48
CA LYS A 328 -6.25 19.45 3.47
C LYS A 328 -7.04 18.45 4.32
N ALA A 329 -6.61 17.19 4.39
CA ALA A 329 -7.32 16.13 5.12
C ALA A 329 -6.99 16.07 6.62
N LEU A 330 -5.81 16.52 7.02
CA LEU A 330 -5.23 16.28 8.36
C LEU A 330 -4.65 17.53 9.04
N GLY A 331 -4.56 18.67 8.35
CA GLY A 331 -3.98 19.94 8.84
C GLY A 331 -2.47 20.06 8.59
N ASP A 332 -1.90 21.24 8.86
CA ASP A 332 -0.52 21.60 8.47
C ASP A 332 0.61 20.79 9.14
N LYS A 333 0.30 19.95 10.13
CA LYS A 333 1.28 19.19 10.94
C LYS A 333 0.99 17.68 11.00
N PHE A 334 0.32 17.16 9.96
CA PHE A 334 -0.13 15.77 9.85
C PHE A 334 0.98 14.73 10.01
#